data_AF-A0A6A5AXH6-F1
#
_entry.id   AF-A0A6A5AXH6-F1
#
_cell.length_a   1.000
_cell.length_b   1.000
_cell.length_c   1.000
_cell.angle_alpha   90.00
_cell.angle_beta   90.00
_cell.angle_gamma   90.00
#
_symmetry.space_group_name_H-M   'P 1'
#
loop_
_entity.id
_entity.type
_entity.pdbx_description
1 polymer ?
#
loop_
_entity_poly.entity_id
_entity_poly.type
_entity_poly.pdbx_seq_one_letter_code
_entity_poly.pdbx_strand_id
1 'polypeptide(L)' 'SDKFGSYVSSNEQHTLANNPLLADQGYTHEWVNHTENFVNPINGAHTQSIEGAWEIRIKRFSKAMRGMHRPHLPSYLDE' A
#
# COMPACT_ATOMS: atom_id res chain seq x y z
N SER A 1 3.26 -7.34 -13.65
CA SER A 1 3.51 -8.10 -12.42
C SER A 1 3.88 -7.08 -11.37
N ASP A 2 3.06 -6.95 -10.32
CA ASP A 2 3.31 -5.99 -9.24
C ASP A 2 4.66 -6.33 -8.57
N LYS A 3 5.68 -5.48 -8.83
CA LYS A 3 7.04 -5.66 -8.32
C LYS A 3 7.13 -5.39 -6.81
N PHE A 4 6.10 -4.78 -6.23
CA PHE A 4 6.02 -4.47 -4.80
C PHE A 4 5.71 -5.72 -3.98
N GLY A 5 4.75 -6.53 -4.45
CA GLY A 5 4.35 -7.77 -3.77
C GLY A 5 5.39 -8.88 -3.79
N SER A 6 6.32 -8.88 -4.76
CA SER A 6 7.35 -9.92 -4.86
C SER A 6 8.51 -9.75 -3.88
N TYR A 7 8.73 -8.53 -3.37
CA TYR A 7 9.85 -8.28 -2.47
C TYR A 7 9.46 -8.50 -1.01
N VAL A 8 8.24 -8.14 -0.58
CA VAL A 8 7.88 -8.23 0.85
C VAL A 8 7.66 -9.69 1.26
N SER A 9 8.43 -10.17 2.25
CA SER A 9 8.41 -11.53 2.77
C SER A 9 7.83 -11.60 4.19
N SER A 10 7.19 -12.72 4.53
CA SER A 10 6.63 -12.99 5.86
C SER A 10 7.69 -13.26 6.94
N ASN A 11 8.96 -13.44 6.56
CA ASN A 11 10.06 -13.76 7.48
C ASN A 11 10.88 -12.51 7.89
N GLU A 12 10.36 -11.30 7.69
CA GLU A 12 10.96 -10.01 8.07
C GLU A 12 12.31 -9.66 7.41
N GLN A 13 12.91 -10.56 6.61
CA GLN A 13 14.15 -10.27 5.89
C GLN A 13 13.94 -9.27 4.75
N HIS A 14 12.76 -9.30 4.14
CA HIS A 14 12.39 -8.38 3.08
C HIS A 14 11.15 -7.58 3.50
N THR A 15 11.39 -6.38 4.02
CA THR A 15 10.36 -5.43 4.46
C THR A 15 10.29 -4.24 3.52
N LEU A 16 9.25 -3.41 3.66
CA LEU A 16 9.15 -2.13 2.95
C LEU A 16 10.32 -1.20 3.27
N ALA A 17 10.80 -1.21 4.52
CA ALA A 17 11.94 -0.41 4.95
C ALA A 17 13.26 -0.82 4.27
N ASN A 18 13.42 -2.12 3.96
CA ASN A 18 14.64 -2.67 3.37
C ASN A 18 14.48 -2.95 1.86
N ASN A 19 13.50 -2.34 1.21
CA ASN A 19 13.24 -2.52 -0.21
C ASN A 19 14.18 -1.66 -1.06
N PRO A 20 15.11 -2.25 -1.84
CA PRO A 20 16.05 -1.49 -2.66
C PRO A 20 15.36 -0.68 -3.75
N LEU A 21 14.13 -1.06 -4.16
CA LEU A 21 13.34 -0.28 -5.11
C LEU A 21 12.86 1.07 -4.54
N LEU A 22 12.87 1.22 -3.20
CA LEU A 22 12.40 2.41 -2.49
C LEU A 22 13.54 3.22 -1.88
N ALA A 23 14.75 2.67 -1.79
CA ALA A 23 15.89 3.27 -1.11
C ALA A 23 16.22 4.69 -1.62
N ASP A 24 16.12 4.90 -2.94
CA ASP A 24 16.47 6.19 -3.56
C ASP A 24 15.26 7.10 -3.83
N GLN A 25 14.07 6.72 -3.36
CA GLN A 25 12.84 7.48 -3.59
C GLN A 25 12.56 8.54 -2.51
N GLY A 26 13.38 8.59 -1.45
CA GLY A 26 13.23 9.56 -0.35
C GLY A 26 12.00 9.31 0.53
N TYR A 27 11.41 8.12 0.49
CA TYR A 27 10.30 7.75 1.36
C TYR A 27 10.77 7.34 2.75
N THR A 28 10.06 7.80 3.78
CA THR A 28 10.24 7.35 5.16
C THR A 28 9.18 6.29 5.50
N HIS A 29 9.62 5.17 6.05
CA HIS A 29 8.71 4.13 6.50
C HIS A 29 8.27 4.37 7.95
N GLU A 30 6.95 4.39 8.17
CA GLU A 30 6.35 4.60 9.49
C GLU A 30 5.39 3.47 9.85
N TRP A 31 5.20 3.25 11.15
CA TRP A 31 4.32 2.22 11.70
C TRP A 31 3.15 2.83 12.48
N VAL A 32 1.98 2.18 12.36
CA VAL A 32 0.75 2.53 13.09
C VAL A 32 0.22 1.26 13.78
N ASN A 33 -0.10 1.36 15.06
CA ASN A 33 -0.71 0.27 15.83
C ASN A 33 -2.23 0.49 15.97
N HIS A 34 -3.02 -0.10 15.08
CA HIS A 34 -4.48 0.02 15.08
C HIS A 34 -5.20 -0.60 16.30
N THR A 35 -4.51 -1.39 17.13
CA THR A 35 -5.09 -1.90 18.39
C THR A 35 -5.07 -0.82 19.48
N GLU A 36 -4.10 0.09 19.44
CA GLU A 36 -3.92 1.13 20.45
C GLU A 36 -4.41 2.50 19.94
N ASN A 37 -3.95 2.93 18.76
CA ASN A 37 -4.21 4.26 18.22
C ASN A 37 -4.35 4.23 16.69
N PHE A 38 -5.42 4.84 16.17
CA PHE A 38 -5.64 5.02 14.72
C PHE A 38 -4.75 6.09 14.08
N VAL A 39 -4.18 6.97 14.90
CA VAL A 39 -3.17 7.96 14.53
C VAL A 39 -2.06 7.84 15.56
N ASN A 40 -0.83 7.64 15.13
CA ASN A 40 0.30 7.54 16.06
C ASN A 40 0.49 8.90 16.76
N PRO A 41 0.42 8.99 18.10
CA PRO A 41 0.45 10.27 18.81
C PRO A 41 1.84 10.93 18.83
N ILE A 42 2.90 10.20 18.50
CA ILE A 42 4.29 10.70 18.55
C ILE A 42 4.66 11.42 17.26
N ASN A 43 4.39 10.78 16.12
CA ASN A 43 4.78 11.30 14.79
C ASN A 43 3.59 11.67 13.90
N GLY A 44 2.35 11.40 14.32
CA GLY A 44 1.15 11.70 13.55
C GLY A 44 0.87 10.71 12.41
N ALA A 45 1.62 9.61 12.30
CA ALA A 45 1.46 8.63 11.24
C ALA A 45 0.05 8.01 11.24
N HIS A 46 -0.57 7.90 10.07
CA HIS A 46 -1.90 7.31 9.89
C HIS A 46 -2.07 6.70 8.48
N THR A 47 -3.00 5.77 8.31
CA THR A 47 -3.30 5.13 7.02
C THR A 47 -4.47 5.76 6.25
N GLN A 48 -5.15 6.76 6.82
CA GLN A 48 -6.39 7.33 6.24
C GLN A 48 -6.23 7.85 4.81
N SER A 49 -5.12 8.54 4.51
CA SER A 49 -4.87 9.10 3.18
C SER A 49 -4.70 7.99 2.12
N ILE A 50 -3.93 6.94 2.43
CA ILE A 50 -3.69 5.84 1.49
C ILE A 50 -4.93 4.95 1.34
N GLU A 51 -5.70 4.76 2.42
CA GLU A 51 -6.98 4.05 2.38
C GLU A 51 -8.02 4.79 1.52
N GLY A 52 -8.12 6.10 1.69
CA GLY A 52 -9.01 6.95 0.89
C GLY A 52 -8.63 6.94 -0.59
N ALA A 53 -7.33 7.06 -0.91
CA ALA A 53 -6.84 6.95 -2.27
C ALA A 53 -7.19 5.58 -2.90
N TRP A 54 -6.99 4.50 -2.15
CA TRP A 54 -7.34 3.14 -2.61
C TRP A 54 -8.84 2.96 -2.85
N GLU A 55 -9.69 3.47 -1.95
CA GLU A 55 -11.15 3.39 -2.12
C GLU A 55 -11.60 4.11 -3.38
N ILE A 56 -11.12 5.34 -3.59
CA ILE A 56 -11.54 6.21 -4.69
C ILE A 56 -10.98 5.73 -6.03
N ARG A 57 -9.68 5.44 -6.10
CA ARG A 57 -9.00 5.16 -7.37
C ARG A 57 -9.15 3.72 -7.83
N ILE A 58 -9.28 2.76 -6.93
CA ILE A 58 -9.22 1.34 -7.32
C ILE A 58 -10.52 0.61 -6.99
N LYS A 59 -10.95 0.63 -5.71
CA LYS A 59 -12.14 -0.12 -5.29
C LYS A 59 -13.41 0.38 -5.96
N ARG A 60 -13.58 1.70 -6.12
CA ARG A 60 -14.79 2.27 -6.73
C ARG A 60 -15.00 1.76 -8.16
N PHE A 61 -13.97 1.78 -9.00
CA PHE A 61 -14.04 1.29 -10.38
C PHE A 61 -14.27 -0.22 -10.42
N SER A 62 -13.53 -0.96 -9.58
CA SER A 62 -13.67 -2.42 -9.48
C SER A 62 -15.09 -2.84 -9.08
N LYS A 63 -15.71 -2.12 -8.14
CA LYS A 63 -17.11 -2.34 -7.71
C LYS A 63 -18.10 -1.99 -8.82
N ALA A 64 -17.89 -0.88 -9.54
CA ALA A 64 -18.76 -0.47 -10.66
C ALA A 64 -18.79 -1.53 -11.77
N MET A 65 -17.67 -2.23 -12.00
CA MET A 65 -17.57 -3.32 -12.97
C MET A 65 -18.08 -4.69 -12.45
N ARG A 66 -18.60 -4.76 -11.22
CA ARG A 66 -19.02 -6.00 -10.53
C ARG A 66 -17.87 -7.00 -10.34
N GLY A 67 -16.69 -6.48 -10.06
CA GLY A 67 -15.44 -7.24 -10.00
C GLY A 67 -14.60 -7.03 -11.25
N MET A 68 -13.33 -7.41 -11.15
CA MET A 68 -12.35 -7.28 -12.23
C MET A 68 -11.63 -8.60 -12.38
N HIS A 69 -11.45 -9.04 -13.62
CA HIS A 69 -10.63 -10.20 -13.91
C HIS A 69 -9.16 -9.84 -13.63
N ARG A 70 -8.52 -10.63 -12.74
CA ARG A 70 -7.16 -10.42 -12.19
C ARG A 70 -6.09 -9.92 -13.21
N PRO A 71 -6.03 -10.42 -14.45
CA PRO A 71 -5.07 -9.96 -15.45
C PRO A 71 -5.18 -8.49 -15.84
N HIS A 72 -6.34 -7.85 -15.66
CA HIS A 72 -6.53 -6.43 -15.96
C HIS A 72 -6.21 -5.52 -14.77
N LEU A 73 -6.05 -6.07 -13.56
CA LEU A 73 -5.75 -5.26 -12.37
C LEU A 73 -4.47 -4.40 -12.52
N PRO A 74 -3.36 -4.90 -13.10
CA PRO A 74 -2.16 -4.10 -13.26
C PRO A 74 -2.36 -2.83 -14.11
N SER A 75 -3.18 -2.86 -15.16
CA SER A 75 -3.37 -1.69 -16.03
C SER A 75 -4.05 -0.52 -15.34
N TYR A 76 -4.78 -0.77 -14.25
CA TYR A 76 -5.43 0.28 -13.45
C TYR A 76 -4.59 0.74 -12.25
N LEU A 77 -3.52 0.02 -11.92
CA LEU A 77 -2.57 0.39 -10.87
C LEU A 77 -1.41 1.25 -11.41
N ASP A 78 -1.15 1.19 -12.72
CA ASP A 78 -0.10 1.96 -13.41
C ASP A 78 -0.58 3.34 -13.93
N GLU A 79 -1.85 3.75 -13.70
CA GLU A 79 -2.44 5.06 -14.11
C GLU A 79 -2.33 6.18 -13.06
#